data_AF-A0A3B9GNQ1-F1
#
_entry.id   AF-A0A3B9GNQ1-F1
#
_cell.length_a   1.000
_cell.length_b   1.000
_cell.length_c   1.000
_cell.angle_alpha   90.00
_cell.angle_beta   90.00
_cell.angle_gamma   90.00
#
_symmetry.space_group_name_H-M   'P 1'
#
loop_
_entity.id
_entity.type
_entity.pdbx_description
1 polymer ?
#
loop_
_entity_poly.entity_id
_entity_poly.type
_entity_poly.pdbx_seq_one_letter_code
_entity_poly.pdbx_strand_id
1 'polypeptide(L)'
;MKDCFYKMKVRSLSIILLLLPLTLYAETISPGTARQKAIEWFSAHAGKSKSITGKQLLQKKLPANIDQTFCYTYNGEFVLIGGRESDPVIIGYGANGSTNIPANTLQAIEAIDKTLKSLEQLSPSVNNLKAYKPVPEKAVEPFVSLIRRQEAPFNKKCPIYKHSNGTYDSTIVGCVATAIEQVITYYQYPSQLL
;
A
#
# COMPACT_ATOMS: atom_id res chain seq x y z
N MET A 1 -44.86 -48.48 -5.73
CA MET A 1 -44.03 -47.77 -4.73
C MET A 1 -42.69 -47.24 -5.27
N LYS A 2 -42.24 -47.57 -6.50
CA LYS A 2 -40.96 -47.07 -7.06
C LYS A 2 -41.08 -45.68 -7.72
N ASP A 3 -42.27 -45.32 -8.21
CA ASP A 3 -42.46 -44.06 -8.96
C ASP A 3 -42.55 -42.80 -8.08
N CYS A 4 -42.91 -42.96 -6.80
CA CYS A 4 -42.99 -41.84 -5.85
C CYS A 4 -41.59 -41.38 -5.39
N PHE A 5 -40.64 -42.30 -5.25
CA PHE A 5 -39.25 -41.99 -4.89
C PHE A 5 -38.47 -41.30 -6.03
N TYR A 6 -38.78 -41.63 -7.29
CA TYR A 6 -38.11 -41.00 -8.44
C TYR A 6 -38.52 -39.53 -8.62
N LYS A 7 -39.81 -39.20 -8.51
CA LYS A 7 -40.31 -37.81 -8.61
C LYS A 7 -39.82 -36.90 -7.48
N MET A 8 -39.55 -37.45 -6.29
CA MET A 8 -39.06 -36.68 -5.14
C MET A 8 -37.56 -36.36 -5.26
N LYS A 9 -36.77 -37.27 -5.85
CA LYS A 9 -35.32 -37.08 -6.07
C LYS A 9 -35.02 -36.05 -7.16
N VAL A 10 -35.81 -36.02 -8.25
CA VAL A 10 -35.62 -35.07 -9.36
C VAL A 10 -36.06 -33.65 -8.95
N ARG A 11 -37.16 -33.51 -8.18
CA ARG A 11 -37.61 -32.21 -7.65
C ARG A 11 -36.65 -31.63 -6.60
N SER A 12 -36.01 -32.48 -5.80
CA SER A 12 -35.02 -32.05 -4.81
C SER A 12 -33.68 -31.68 -5.46
N LEU A 13 -33.27 -32.35 -6.55
CA LEU A 13 -32.07 -31.98 -7.33
C LEU A 13 -32.23 -30.63 -8.06
N SER A 14 -33.44 -30.31 -8.55
CA SER A 14 -33.69 -29.04 -9.26
C SER A 14 -33.67 -27.80 -8.36
N ILE A 15 -33.95 -27.94 -7.05
CA ILE A 15 -33.89 -26.82 -6.09
C ILE A 15 -32.42 -26.52 -5.69
N ILE A 16 -31.57 -27.54 -5.62
CA ILE A 16 -30.14 -27.40 -5.30
C ILE A 16 -29.37 -26.75 -6.47
N LEU A 17 -29.80 -26.97 -7.72
CA LEU A 17 -29.18 -26.37 -8.91
C LEU A 17 -29.58 -24.90 -9.13
N LEU A 18 -30.69 -24.43 -8.55
CA LEU A 18 -31.18 -23.06 -8.71
C LEU A 18 -30.59 -22.04 -7.71
N LEU A 19 -29.90 -22.53 -6.66
CA LEU A 19 -29.25 -21.71 -5.63
C LEU A 19 -27.77 -21.40 -5.95
N LEU A 20 -27.29 -21.75 -7.15
CA LEU A 20 -25.88 -21.63 -7.54
C LEU A 20 -25.61 -20.62 -8.68
N PRO A 21 -26.09 -19.37 -8.59
CA PRO A 21 -25.29 -18.26 -9.02
C PRO A 21 -24.88 -17.49 -7.77
N LEU A 22 -24.01 -18.08 -6.94
CA LEU A 22 -23.11 -17.27 -6.14
C LEU A 22 -22.21 -16.57 -7.14
N THR A 23 -22.65 -15.40 -7.58
CA THR A 23 -21.79 -14.43 -8.23
C THR A 23 -20.65 -14.17 -7.25
N LEU A 24 -19.52 -14.83 -7.47
CA LEU A 24 -18.23 -14.45 -6.89
C LEU A 24 -17.92 -13.07 -7.47
N TYR A 25 -18.51 -12.04 -6.88
CA TYR A 25 -18.01 -10.70 -7.09
C TYR A 25 -16.64 -10.67 -6.39
N ALA A 26 -15.63 -10.28 -7.16
CA ALA A 26 -14.36 -9.88 -6.61
C ALA A 26 -14.63 -8.65 -5.74
N GLU A 27 -14.80 -8.85 -4.44
CA GLU A 27 -15.09 -7.79 -3.49
C GLU A 27 -13.80 -7.04 -3.15
N THR A 28 -13.92 -5.72 -2.99
CA THR A 28 -12.88 -4.83 -2.48
C THR A 28 -12.39 -5.34 -1.13
N ILE A 29 -11.09 -5.18 -0.83
CA ILE A 29 -10.54 -5.65 0.44
C ILE A 29 -11.22 -4.99 1.65
N SER A 30 -11.68 -5.81 2.59
CA SER A 30 -12.33 -5.38 3.81
C SER A 30 -11.32 -4.92 4.87
N PRO A 31 -11.68 -3.99 5.77
CA PRO A 31 -10.81 -3.58 6.87
C PRO A 31 -10.42 -4.75 7.79
N GLY A 32 -11.30 -5.75 7.92
CA GLY A 32 -11.04 -6.95 8.72
C GLY A 32 -9.94 -7.82 8.10
N THR A 33 -10.06 -8.10 6.81
CA THR A 33 -9.09 -8.89 6.05
C THR A 33 -7.75 -8.19 5.93
N ALA A 34 -7.74 -6.87 5.66
CA ALA A 34 -6.51 -6.08 5.64
C ALA A 34 -5.80 -6.11 7.01
N ARG A 35 -6.56 -5.97 8.11
CA ARG A 35 -6.01 -6.05 9.48
C ARG A 35 -5.44 -7.43 9.79
N GLN A 36 -6.14 -8.50 9.41
CA GLN A 36 -5.64 -9.86 9.62
C GLN A 36 -4.33 -10.09 8.86
N LYS A 37 -4.26 -9.62 7.61
CA LYS A 37 -3.04 -9.68 6.80
C LYS A 37 -1.89 -8.88 7.43
N ALA A 38 -2.18 -7.72 8.01
CA ALA A 38 -1.18 -6.94 8.74
C ALA A 38 -0.65 -7.68 9.97
N ILE A 39 -1.52 -8.34 10.74
CA ILE A 39 -1.13 -9.15 11.91
C ILE A 39 -0.19 -10.28 11.48
N GLU A 40 -0.54 -11.01 10.42
CA GLU A 40 0.29 -12.08 9.85
C GLU A 40 1.67 -11.55 9.43
N TRP A 41 1.69 -10.41 8.73
CA TRP A 41 2.93 -9.79 8.28
C TRP A 41 3.82 -9.39 9.45
N PHE A 42 3.32 -8.59 10.39
CA PHE A 42 4.12 -8.16 11.54
C PHE A 42 4.56 -9.35 12.40
N SER A 43 3.71 -10.37 12.59
CA SER A 43 4.08 -11.55 13.39
C SER A 43 5.22 -12.34 12.75
N ALA A 44 5.30 -12.36 11.42
CA ALA A 44 6.40 -13.00 10.69
C ALA A 44 7.70 -12.17 10.70
N HIS A 45 7.62 -10.84 10.91
CA HIS A 45 8.75 -9.91 10.78
C HIS A 45 9.25 -9.31 12.11
N ALA A 46 8.50 -9.44 13.21
CA ALA A 46 8.84 -8.83 14.51
C ALA A 46 9.96 -9.55 15.30
N GLY A 47 10.73 -10.44 14.67
CA GLY A 47 11.75 -11.26 15.34
C GLY A 47 11.14 -12.30 16.28
N LYS A 48 11.97 -13.24 16.77
CA LYS A 48 11.52 -14.31 17.68
C LYS A 48 10.92 -13.68 18.94
N SER A 49 9.63 -13.93 19.19
CA SER A 49 8.88 -13.64 20.43
C SER A 49 8.03 -12.36 20.43
N LYS A 50 6.84 -12.44 19.80
CA LYS A 50 5.53 -12.14 20.41
C LYS A 50 4.42 -12.35 19.37
N SER A 51 3.37 -13.07 19.74
CA SER A 51 2.12 -13.07 18.97
C SER A 51 1.53 -11.67 19.03
N ILE A 52 1.51 -10.97 17.90
CA ILE A 52 0.97 -9.62 17.83
C ILE A 52 -0.55 -9.75 17.77
N THR A 53 -1.22 -9.16 18.75
CA THR A 53 -2.69 -9.11 18.74
C THR A 53 -3.16 -7.91 17.94
N GLY A 54 -4.30 -8.04 17.26
CA GLY A 54 -4.84 -6.95 16.46
C GLY A 54 -5.06 -5.63 17.23
N LYS A 55 -5.22 -5.68 18.56
CA LYS A 55 -5.36 -4.48 19.41
C LYS A 55 -4.10 -3.62 19.48
N GLN A 56 -2.94 -4.19 19.16
CA GLN A 56 -1.66 -3.50 19.18
C GLN A 56 -1.34 -2.80 17.86
N LEU A 57 -2.06 -3.14 16.78
CA LEU A 57 -1.92 -2.45 15.50
C LEU A 57 -2.71 -1.15 15.53
N LEU A 58 -2.08 -0.08 15.06
CA LEU A 58 -2.76 1.19 14.81
C LEU A 58 -3.03 1.34 13.31
N GLN A 59 -4.29 1.50 12.94
CA GLN A 59 -4.66 1.81 11.57
C GLN A 59 -4.45 3.30 11.32
N LYS A 60 -3.63 3.62 10.32
CA LYS A 60 -3.42 4.98 9.85
C LYS A 60 -4.42 5.29 8.76
N LYS A 61 -5.24 6.32 8.97
CA LYS A 61 -6.23 6.76 7.97
C LYS A 61 -5.50 7.40 6.79
N LEU A 62 -5.75 6.88 5.59
CA LEU A 62 -5.30 7.47 4.33
C LEU A 62 -6.33 8.50 3.83
N PRO A 63 -5.94 9.41 2.92
CA PRO A 63 -6.87 10.30 2.23
C PRO A 63 -8.07 9.55 1.65
N ALA A 64 -9.25 10.19 1.63
CA ALA A 64 -10.51 9.53 1.26
C ALA A 64 -10.55 8.99 -0.18
N ASN A 65 -9.71 9.51 -1.06
CA ASN A 65 -9.54 9.03 -2.44
C ASN A 65 -8.71 7.73 -2.55
N ILE A 66 -8.14 7.26 -1.44
CA ILE A 66 -7.42 5.98 -1.32
C ILE A 66 -8.29 5.04 -0.47
N ASP A 67 -8.99 4.12 -1.13
CA ASP A 67 -10.00 3.26 -0.48
C ASP A 67 -9.81 1.75 -0.74
N GLN A 68 -8.89 1.36 -1.63
CA GLN A 68 -8.47 -0.02 -1.86
C GLN A 68 -7.15 -0.36 -1.15
N THR A 69 -6.64 0.58 -0.35
CA THR A 69 -5.38 0.45 0.36
C THR A 69 -5.55 0.78 1.84
N PHE A 70 -4.97 -0.05 2.70
CA PHE A 70 -4.98 0.10 4.15
C PHE A 70 -3.56 0.22 4.67
N CYS A 71 -3.35 1.13 5.64
CA CYS A 71 -2.07 1.32 6.30
C CYS A 71 -2.19 0.93 7.78
N TYR A 72 -1.40 -0.05 8.21
CA TYR A 72 -1.28 -0.44 9.61
C TYR A 72 0.13 -0.20 10.12
N THR A 73 0.23 0.20 11.39
CA THR A 73 1.51 0.50 12.04
C THR A 73 1.66 -0.28 13.34
N TYR A 74 2.90 -0.67 13.63
CA TYR A 74 3.30 -1.37 14.85
C TYR A 74 4.78 -1.07 15.12
N ASN A 75 5.13 -0.71 16.36
CA ASN A 75 6.52 -0.43 16.79
C ASN A 75 7.35 0.51 15.88
N GLY A 76 6.72 1.55 15.30
CA GLY A 76 7.41 2.49 14.41
C GLY A 76 7.63 1.96 12.99
N GLU A 77 7.05 0.81 12.66
CA GLU A 77 6.98 0.24 11.32
C GLU A 77 5.58 0.37 10.75
N PHE A 78 5.48 0.31 9.43
CA PHE A 78 4.21 0.31 8.71
C PHE A 78 4.17 -0.78 7.64
N VAL A 79 2.95 -1.20 7.33
CA VAL A 79 2.63 -2.08 6.22
C VAL A 79 1.41 -1.54 5.48
N LEU A 80 1.50 -1.50 4.16
CA LEU A 80 0.43 -1.16 3.22
C LEU A 80 -0.12 -2.45 2.64
N ILE A 81 -1.42 -2.67 2.81
CA ILE A 81 -2.15 -3.79 2.24
C ILE A 81 -3.16 -3.26 1.25
N GLY A 82 -3.22 -3.87 0.07
CA GLY A 82 -4.28 -3.64 -0.90
C GLY A 82 -4.66 -4.96 -1.57
N GLY A 83 -5.26 -4.86 -2.76
CA GLY A 83 -5.73 -6.02 -3.50
C GLY A 83 -7.20 -6.30 -3.21
N ARG A 84 -7.58 -7.57 -3.32
CA ARG A 84 -8.99 -8.01 -3.24
C ARG A 84 -9.22 -8.79 -1.96
N GLU A 85 -10.49 -8.94 -1.57
CA GLU A 85 -10.84 -9.71 -0.38
C GLU A 85 -10.33 -11.17 -0.45
N SER A 86 -10.38 -11.79 -1.63
CA SER A 86 -9.90 -13.15 -1.86
C SER A 86 -8.37 -13.26 -2.02
N ASP A 87 -7.68 -12.15 -2.25
CA ASP A 87 -6.23 -12.11 -2.47
C ASP A 87 -5.64 -10.78 -1.95
N PRO A 88 -5.53 -10.63 -0.62
CA PRO A 88 -4.93 -9.45 -0.01
C PRO A 88 -3.40 -9.49 -0.16
N VAL A 89 -2.81 -8.40 -0.66
CA VAL A 89 -1.40 -8.32 -1.02
C VAL A 89 -0.70 -7.21 -0.24
N ILE A 90 0.53 -7.47 0.19
CA ILE A 90 1.42 -6.45 0.74
C ILE A 90 1.99 -5.64 -0.42
N ILE A 91 1.61 -4.37 -0.53
CA ILE A 91 2.06 -3.48 -1.62
C ILE A 91 3.21 -2.56 -1.21
N GLY A 92 3.50 -2.48 0.09
CA GLY A 92 4.64 -1.73 0.62
C GLY A 92 4.78 -1.90 2.13
N TYR A 93 5.99 -1.73 2.64
CA TYR A 93 6.27 -1.77 4.07
C TYR A 93 7.54 -0.97 4.36
N GLY A 94 7.77 -0.63 5.62
CA GLY A 94 9.02 0.01 6.02
C GLY A 94 9.00 0.48 7.47
N ALA A 95 10.16 0.94 7.91
CA ALA A 95 10.29 1.65 9.18
C ALA A 95 9.99 3.13 8.95
N ASN A 96 9.04 3.68 9.70
CA ASN A 96 8.87 5.12 9.75
C ASN A 96 8.48 5.53 11.17
N GLY A 97 9.46 6.03 11.93
CA GLY A 97 9.21 6.66 13.23
C GLY A 97 8.36 7.93 13.13
N SER A 98 8.04 8.40 11.91
CA SER A 98 7.16 9.54 11.69
C SER A 98 5.70 9.13 11.46
N THR A 99 4.80 9.77 12.20
CA THR A 99 3.36 9.65 12.04
C THR A 99 2.82 10.37 10.80
N ASN A 100 3.65 11.08 10.01
CA ASN A 100 3.21 11.81 8.81
C ASN A 100 3.71 11.13 7.51
N ILE A 101 2.81 10.88 6.54
CA ILE A 101 3.21 10.34 5.23
C ILE A 101 3.56 11.53 4.32
N PRO A 102 4.78 11.61 3.75
CA PRO A 102 5.14 12.66 2.80
C PRO A 102 4.21 12.69 1.58
N ALA A 103 3.96 13.89 1.03
CA ALA A 103 3.02 14.08 -0.08
C ALA A 103 3.39 13.27 -1.34
N ASN A 104 4.68 13.16 -1.67
CA ASN A 104 5.14 12.34 -2.80
C ASN A 104 4.89 10.84 -2.57
N THR A 105 5.06 10.37 -1.33
CA THR A 105 4.72 8.99 -0.95
C THR A 105 3.21 8.76 -1.05
N LEU A 106 2.39 9.71 -0.60
CA LEU A 106 0.94 9.64 -0.77
C LEU A 106 0.54 9.55 -2.25
N GLN A 107 1.13 10.36 -3.14
CA GLN A 107 0.86 10.28 -4.57
C GLN A 107 1.21 8.90 -5.17
N ALA A 108 2.31 8.28 -4.72
CA ALA A 108 2.66 6.93 -5.14
C ALA A 108 1.62 5.90 -4.66
N ILE A 109 1.17 6.00 -3.42
CA ILE A 109 0.12 5.14 -2.87
C ILE A 109 -1.19 5.33 -3.65
N GLU A 110 -1.57 6.58 -3.96
CA GLU A 110 -2.74 6.89 -4.79
C GLU A 110 -2.66 6.28 -6.18
N ALA A 111 -1.49 6.28 -6.82
CA ALA A 111 -1.29 5.66 -8.12
C ALA A 111 -1.46 4.14 -8.07
N ILE A 112 -0.96 3.50 -7.00
CA ILE A 112 -1.17 2.06 -6.77
C ILE A 112 -2.66 1.78 -6.54
N ASP A 113 -3.33 2.56 -5.69
CA ASP A 113 -4.76 2.42 -5.40
C ASP A 113 -5.63 2.52 -6.67
N LYS A 114 -5.34 3.50 -7.53
CA LYS A 114 -5.99 3.64 -8.84
C LYS A 114 -5.76 2.42 -9.74
N THR A 115 -4.54 1.88 -9.72
CA THR A 115 -4.21 0.67 -10.50
C THR A 115 -5.02 -0.53 -10.00
N LEU A 116 -5.14 -0.70 -8.67
CA LEU A 116 -5.95 -1.75 -8.07
C LEU A 116 -7.42 -1.63 -8.48
N LYS A 117 -8.01 -0.43 -8.41
CA LYS A 117 -9.38 -0.15 -8.87
C LYS A 117 -9.58 -0.50 -10.35
N SER A 118 -8.64 -0.13 -11.21
CA SER A 118 -8.71 -0.48 -12.63
C SER A 118 -8.65 -1.98 -12.86
N LEU A 119 -7.87 -2.73 -12.07
CA LEU A 119 -7.79 -4.18 -12.17
C LEU A 119 -9.09 -4.88 -11.74
N GLU A 120 -9.82 -4.35 -10.76
CA GLU A 120 -11.14 -4.87 -10.36
C GLU A 120 -12.21 -4.70 -11.45
N GLN A 121 -12.12 -3.61 -12.23
CA GLN A 121 -13.05 -3.32 -13.32
C GLN A 121 -12.79 -4.17 -14.58
N LEU A 122 -11.62 -4.78 -14.70
CA LEU A 122 -11.30 -5.67 -15.80
C LEU A 122 -11.99 -7.03 -15.58
N SER A 123 -12.54 -7.58 -16.67
CA SER A 123 -13.30 -8.85 -16.67
C SER A 123 -12.60 -10.00 -15.92
N PRO A 124 -13.35 -10.99 -15.40
CA PRO A 124 -12.77 -12.16 -14.71
C PRO A 124 -11.76 -12.95 -15.57
N SER A 125 -11.68 -12.71 -16.87
CA SER A 125 -10.66 -13.25 -17.78
C SER A 125 -9.23 -12.80 -17.44
N VAL A 126 -9.07 -11.68 -16.74
CA VAL A 126 -7.77 -11.15 -16.28
C VAL A 126 -7.34 -11.78 -14.94
N ASN A 127 -8.19 -12.61 -14.32
CA ASN A 127 -7.92 -13.30 -13.04
C ASN A 127 -6.73 -14.27 -13.07
N ASN A 128 -6.18 -14.57 -14.25
CA ASN A 128 -4.99 -15.42 -14.39
C ASN A 128 -3.67 -14.65 -14.34
N LEU A 129 -3.69 -13.32 -14.14
CA LEU A 129 -2.48 -12.58 -13.80
C LEU A 129 -2.07 -12.98 -12.37
N LYS A 130 -1.31 -14.08 -12.28
CA LYS A 130 -0.61 -14.43 -11.04
C LYS A 130 0.26 -13.24 -10.66
N ALA A 131 0.20 -12.86 -9.39
CA ALA A 131 1.13 -11.89 -8.82
C ALA A 131 2.55 -12.26 -9.29
N TYR A 132 3.23 -11.30 -9.89
CA TYR A 132 4.62 -11.47 -10.31
C TYR A 132 5.40 -11.94 -9.08
N LYS A 133 5.96 -13.15 -9.16
CA LYS A 133 6.91 -13.63 -8.17
C LYS A 133 8.27 -13.12 -8.62
N PRO A 134 8.82 -12.07 -8.00
CA PRO A 134 10.18 -11.65 -8.34
C PRO A 134 11.11 -12.85 -8.22
N VAL A 135 11.95 -13.04 -9.23
CA VAL A 135 13.10 -13.94 -9.09
C VAL A 135 13.86 -13.45 -7.86
N PRO A 136 14.26 -14.34 -6.93
CA PRO A 136 15.01 -13.92 -5.76
C PRO A 136 16.35 -13.33 -6.21
N GLU A 137 16.38 -12.01 -6.35
CA GLU A 137 17.60 -11.25 -6.58
C GLU A 137 18.27 -11.04 -5.23
N LYS A 138 19.60 -10.91 -5.24
CA LYS A 138 20.35 -10.58 -4.04
C LYS A 138 19.86 -9.22 -3.54
N ALA A 139 19.37 -9.18 -2.31
CA ALA A 139 18.97 -7.94 -1.68
C ALA A 139 20.12 -6.93 -1.72
N VAL A 140 19.83 -5.74 -2.23
CA VAL A 140 20.75 -4.61 -2.24
C VAL A 140 20.36 -3.71 -1.07
N GLU A 141 21.28 -3.53 -0.14
CA GLU A 141 21.08 -2.64 0.99
C GLU A 141 20.89 -1.18 0.52
N PRO A 142 20.11 -0.36 1.24
CA PRO A 142 19.93 1.05 0.90
C PRO A 142 21.26 1.79 0.76
N PHE A 143 21.51 2.35 -0.42
CA PHE A 143 22.73 3.10 -0.73
C PHE A 143 22.82 4.44 0.00
N VAL A 144 21.70 5.16 0.08
CA VAL A 144 21.62 6.49 0.68
C VAL A 144 21.33 6.36 2.17
N SER A 145 22.35 6.55 3.00
CA SER A 145 22.23 6.52 4.47
C SER A 145 21.83 7.88 5.08
N LEU A 146 22.02 8.97 4.34
CA LEU A 146 21.76 10.33 4.82
C LEU A 146 20.36 10.80 4.42
N ILE A 147 19.49 10.99 5.40
CA ILE A 147 18.13 11.52 5.18
C ILE A 147 18.20 13.04 4.99
N ARG A 148 17.88 13.49 3.78
CA ARG A 148 17.74 14.93 3.43
C ARG A 148 16.30 15.38 3.56
N ARG A 149 16.12 16.65 3.91
CA ARG A 149 14.82 17.32 4.07
C ARG A 149 14.67 18.44 3.05
N GLN A 150 13.46 18.95 2.88
CA GLN A 150 13.19 20.02 1.93
C GLN A 150 13.16 21.40 2.61
N GLU A 151 13.09 21.42 3.93
CA GLU A 151 13.07 22.60 4.78
C GLU A 151 14.50 23.00 5.20
N ALA A 152 14.59 23.90 6.20
CA ALA A 152 15.86 24.33 6.75
C ALA A 152 16.69 23.14 7.27
N PRO A 153 18.03 23.15 7.07
CA PRO A 153 18.82 24.23 6.46
C PRO A 153 18.93 24.18 4.93
N PHE A 154 18.34 23.17 4.27
CA PHE A 154 18.59 22.87 2.85
C PHE A 154 17.97 23.89 1.90
N ASN A 155 16.88 24.56 2.31
CA ASN A 155 16.20 25.58 1.53
C ASN A 155 16.78 27.00 1.67
N LYS A 156 17.93 27.18 2.32
CA LYS A 156 18.50 28.52 2.61
C LYS A 156 18.77 29.37 1.37
N LYS A 157 18.96 28.74 0.21
CA LYS A 157 19.20 29.40 -1.09
C LYS A 157 17.96 29.43 -1.99
N CYS A 158 16.85 28.87 -1.54
CA CYS A 158 15.59 28.95 -2.26
C CYS A 158 15.00 30.37 -2.14
N PRO A 159 14.18 30.81 -3.12
CA PRO A 159 13.50 32.10 -3.04
C PRO A 159 12.64 32.25 -1.78
N ILE A 160 12.45 33.49 -1.34
CA ILE A 160 11.49 33.81 -0.27
C ILE A 160 10.18 34.24 -0.93
N TYR A 161 9.07 33.63 -0.53
CA TYR A 161 7.75 34.01 -1.03
C TYR A 161 7.20 35.17 -0.21
N LYS A 162 6.79 36.26 -0.89
CA LYS A 162 6.14 37.41 -0.25
C LYS A 162 4.64 37.35 -0.47
N HIS A 163 3.89 37.34 0.63
CA HIS A 163 2.43 37.37 0.62
C HIS A 163 1.87 38.77 0.39
N SER A 164 0.62 38.85 -0.06
CA SER A 164 -0.07 40.13 -0.31
C SER A 164 -0.27 40.98 0.97
N ASN A 165 -0.34 40.34 2.13
CA ASN A 165 -0.40 40.97 3.45
C ASN A 165 0.97 41.47 3.96
N GLY A 166 2.04 41.32 3.16
CA GLY A 166 3.40 41.76 3.51
C GLY A 166 4.25 40.77 4.32
N THR A 167 3.73 39.58 4.65
CA THR A 167 4.53 38.53 5.33
C THR A 167 5.42 37.77 4.34
N TYR A 168 6.43 37.07 4.86
CA TYR A 168 7.43 36.34 4.08
C TYR A 168 7.55 34.90 4.58
N ASP A 169 7.56 33.94 3.66
CA ASP A 169 7.82 32.53 3.97
C ASP A 169 9.00 31.99 3.15
N SER A 170 9.81 31.14 3.79
CA SER A 170 10.84 30.39 3.07
C SER A 170 10.18 29.32 2.20
N THR A 171 10.56 29.26 0.92
CA THR A 171 10.11 28.16 0.05
C THR A 171 10.87 26.88 0.37
N ILE A 172 10.31 25.72 0.04
CA ILE A 172 10.98 24.42 0.15
C ILE A 172 11.90 24.18 -1.05
N VAL A 173 12.86 23.26 -0.91
CA VAL A 173 13.74 22.83 -2.01
C VAL A 173 12.97 22.18 -3.16
N GLY A 174 11.92 21.42 -2.84
CA GLY A 174 11.17 20.61 -3.79
C GLY A 174 11.70 19.17 -3.88
N CYS A 175 10.79 18.19 -4.00
CA CYS A 175 11.11 16.77 -3.90
C CYS A 175 12.09 16.28 -4.99
N VAL A 176 11.99 16.80 -6.21
CA VAL A 176 12.87 16.44 -7.33
C VAL A 176 14.31 16.88 -7.06
N ALA A 177 14.49 18.14 -6.66
CA ALA A 177 15.82 18.67 -6.34
C ALA A 177 16.44 17.94 -5.14
N THR A 178 15.65 17.64 -4.10
CA THR A 178 16.13 16.84 -2.95
C THR A 178 16.53 15.42 -3.34
N ALA A 179 15.77 14.76 -4.22
CA ALA A 179 16.11 13.41 -4.68
C ALA A 179 17.42 13.40 -5.49
N ILE A 180 17.59 14.35 -6.42
CA ILE A 180 18.82 14.50 -7.20
C ILE A 180 20.02 14.78 -6.29
N GLU A 181 19.84 15.66 -5.29
CA GLU A 181 20.90 16.02 -4.35
C GLU A 181 21.38 14.80 -3.52
N GLN A 182 20.47 13.91 -3.12
CA GLN A 182 20.84 12.66 -2.45
C GLN A 182 21.67 11.74 -3.36
N VAL A 183 21.31 11.63 -4.63
CA VAL A 183 22.06 10.84 -5.62
C VAL A 183 23.45 11.42 -5.85
N ILE A 184 23.55 12.74 -6.08
CA ILE A 184 24.82 13.45 -6.25
C ILE A 184 25.71 13.31 -5.01
N THR A 185 25.13 13.45 -3.82
CA THR A 185 25.86 13.26 -2.55
C THR A 185 26.41 11.84 -2.43
N TYR A 186 25.63 10.82 -2.79
CA TYR A 186 26.08 9.43 -2.72
C TYR A 186 27.26 9.16 -3.65
N TYR A 187 27.17 9.59 -4.90
CA TYR A 187 28.24 9.39 -5.89
C TYR A 187 29.39 10.40 -5.78
N GLN A 188 29.20 11.49 -5.05
CA GLN A 188 30.15 12.61 -4.92
C GLN A 188 30.61 13.15 -6.30
N TYR A 189 29.66 13.22 -7.25
CA TYR A 189 29.92 13.65 -8.62
C TYR A 189 28.75 14.47 -9.19
N PRO A 190 29.02 15.55 -9.95
CA PRO A 190 30.33 16.06 -10.33
C PRO A 190 31.07 16.77 -9.18
N SER A 191 32.39 16.93 -9.30
CA SER A 191 33.19 17.69 -8.32
C SER A 191 32.83 19.19 -8.28
N GLN A 192 32.12 19.68 -9.29
CA GLN A 192 31.59 21.04 -9.35
C GLN A 192 30.28 21.06 -10.15
N LEU A 193 29.28 21.80 -9.64
CA LEU A 193 28.06 22.13 -10.38
C LEU A 193 28.30 23.44 -11.14
N LEU A 194 27.86 23.50 -12.41
CA LEU A 194 28.00 24.65 -13.30
C LEU A 194 27.27 25.89 -12.78
#